data_AF-A0A3N5FF77-F1
#
_entry.id   AF-A0A3N5FF77-F1
#
_cell.length_a   1.000
_cell.length_b   1.000
_cell.length_c   1.000
_cell.angle_alpha   90.00
_cell.angle_beta   90.00
_cell.angle_gamma   90.00
#
_symmetry.space_group_name_H-M   'P 1'
#
loop_
_entity.id
_entity.type
_entity.pdbx_description
1 polymer ?
#
loop_
_entity_poly.entity_id
_entity_poly.type
_entity_poly.pdbx_seq_one_letter_code
_entity_poly.pdbx_strand_id
1 'polypeptide(L)'
;MRETGDAPAGPAAGDPNGPSADGSAGSAGIRELLGRLAASFVSAADTRVQIAALEFAEERERARDRLVLVLIVALAAAFALLAANALAVALLWDRLGWVSLALLTLLWSLVAGVAGWRLALASRREQAPFSATLAEFGRDRAWLVERFGKRSR
;
A
#
# COMPACT_ATOMS: atom_id res chain seq x y z
N MET A 1 2.07 -55.53 -83.58
CA MET A 1 3.02 -55.58 -82.45
C MET A 1 2.34 -54.94 -81.24
N ARG A 2 2.21 -55.68 -80.12
CA ARG A 2 1.56 -55.39 -78.81
C ARG A 2 0.01 -55.38 -78.80
N GLU A 3 -0.68 -56.39 -78.25
CA GLU A 3 -0.94 -56.75 -76.81
C GLU A 3 -1.60 -55.60 -76.03
N THR A 4 -2.93 -55.62 -75.73
CA THR A 4 -3.72 -56.36 -74.70
C THR A 4 -3.46 -55.96 -73.25
N GLY A 5 -4.54 -55.63 -72.52
CA GLY A 5 -4.62 -55.48 -71.05
C GLY A 5 -5.17 -54.12 -70.63
N ASP A 6 -6.49 -53.89 -70.66
CA ASP A 6 -7.52 -54.23 -69.64
C ASP A 6 -7.61 -53.21 -68.48
N ALA A 7 -8.86 -52.89 -68.12
CA ALA A 7 -9.28 -51.86 -67.17
C ALA A 7 -9.61 -52.49 -65.78
N PRO A 8 -10.39 -51.85 -64.89
CA PRO A 8 -9.92 -51.00 -63.81
C PRO A 8 -10.25 -51.56 -62.40
N ALA A 9 -9.51 -51.12 -61.37
CA ALA A 9 -9.90 -51.30 -59.98
C ALA A 9 -9.44 -50.10 -59.13
N GLY A 10 -10.39 -49.29 -58.66
CA GLY A 10 -10.25 -48.62 -57.35
C GLY A 10 -10.76 -49.57 -56.24
N PRO A 11 -10.77 -49.19 -54.96
CA PRO A 11 -10.48 -47.85 -54.41
C PRO A 11 -9.58 -47.84 -53.15
N ALA A 12 -9.21 -46.61 -52.74
CA ALA A 12 -9.02 -46.16 -51.35
C ALA A 12 -8.25 -47.04 -50.34
N ALA A 13 -7.01 -46.65 -50.05
CA ALA A 13 -6.42 -46.80 -48.72
C ALA A 13 -5.68 -45.50 -48.40
N GLY A 14 -6.20 -44.77 -47.41
CA GLY A 14 -5.62 -43.52 -46.95
C GLY A 14 -4.22 -43.71 -46.41
N ASP A 15 -3.43 -42.65 -46.50
CA ASP A 15 -2.20 -42.49 -45.77
C ASP A 15 -2.53 -41.82 -44.41
N PRO A 16 -2.48 -42.54 -43.28
CA PRO A 16 -2.77 -41.96 -41.97
C PRO A 16 -1.53 -41.36 -41.29
N ASN A 17 -0.37 -41.29 -41.94
CA ASN A 17 0.84 -40.75 -41.30
C ASN A 17 1.12 -39.30 -41.71
N GLY A 18 0.16 -38.41 -41.42
CA GLY A 18 0.47 -37.01 -41.15
C GLY A 18 1.13 -36.91 -39.76
N PRO A 19 2.11 -36.02 -39.54
CA PRO A 19 2.82 -35.93 -38.27
C PRO A 19 1.88 -35.54 -37.13
N SER A 20 1.58 -36.52 -36.27
CA SER A 20 0.89 -36.37 -34.99
C SER A 20 1.75 -35.55 -34.01
N ALA A 21 1.69 -34.22 -34.08
CA ALA A 21 2.51 -33.34 -33.25
C ALA A 21 1.75 -32.17 -32.59
N ASP A 22 0.46 -32.33 -32.25
CA ASP A 22 -0.37 -31.20 -31.78
C ASP A 22 -0.65 -31.15 -30.26
N GLY A 23 0.06 -31.92 -29.44
CA GLY A 23 -0.09 -31.88 -27.97
C GLY A 23 0.84 -30.89 -27.25
N SER A 24 2.05 -30.68 -27.74
CA SER A 24 3.10 -29.89 -27.06
C SER A 24 3.08 -28.40 -27.45
N ALA A 25 2.68 -28.09 -28.69
CA ALA A 25 2.62 -26.73 -29.22
C ALA A 25 1.61 -25.83 -28.47
N GLY A 26 0.45 -26.38 -28.09
CA GLY A 26 -0.57 -25.65 -27.33
C GLY A 26 -0.12 -25.26 -25.92
N SER A 27 0.61 -26.13 -25.23
CA SER A 27 1.13 -25.86 -23.88
C SER A 27 2.25 -24.81 -23.87
N ALA A 28 3.09 -24.81 -24.91
CA ALA A 28 4.13 -23.81 -25.11
C ALA A 28 3.53 -22.43 -25.42
N GLY A 29 2.49 -22.38 -26.27
CA GLY A 29 1.77 -21.15 -26.60
C GLY A 29 1.08 -20.50 -25.40
N ILE A 30 0.46 -21.28 -24.52
CA ILE A 30 -0.20 -20.75 -23.30
C ILE A 30 0.83 -20.17 -22.31
N ARG A 31 2.00 -20.81 -22.17
CA ARG A 31 3.09 -20.31 -21.32
C ARG A 31 3.67 -19.01 -21.86
N GLU A 32 3.82 -18.91 -23.18
CA GLU A 32 4.26 -17.69 -23.86
C GLU A 32 3.25 -16.54 -23.66
N LEU A 33 1.95 -16.82 -23.81
CA LEU A 33 0.89 -15.84 -23.57
C LEU A 33 0.87 -15.35 -22.11
N LEU A 34 1.05 -16.26 -21.14
CA LEU A 34 1.17 -15.91 -19.72
C LEU A 34 2.41 -15.05 -19.45
N GLY A 35 3.56 -15.38 -20.06
CA GLY A 35 4.78 -14.59 -19.96
C GLY A 35 4.59 -13.17 -20.50
N ARG A 36 3.93 -13.04 -21.66
CA ARG A 36 3.63 -11.73 -22.28
C ARG A 36 2.62 -10.93 -21.47
N LEU A 37 1.61 -11.58 -20.89
CA LEU A 37 0.63 -10.92 -20.03
C LEU A 37 1.25 -10.44 -18.72
N ALA A 38 2.11 -11.26 -18.10
CA ALA A 38 2.87 -10.89 -16.91
C ALA A 38 3.82 -9.72 -17.19
N ALA A 39 4.56 -9.76 -18.31
CA ALA A 39 5.43 -8.66 -18.72
C ALA A 39 4.65 -7.36 -18.96
N SER A 40 3.47 -7.45 -19.59
CA SER A 40 2.58 -6.31 -19.82
C SER A 40 2.03 -5.74 -18.51
N PHE A 41 1.66 -6.60 -17.57
CA PHE A 41 1.20 -6.19 -16.24
C PHE A 41 2.30 -5.50 -15.44
N VAL A 42 3.53 -6.04 -15.46
CA VAL A 42 4.70 -5.43 -14.82
C VAL A 42 5.00 -4.06 -15.42
N SER A 43 4.96 -3.93 -16.75
CA SER A 43 5.15 -2.65 -17.43
C SER A 43 4.06 -1.62 -17.09
N ALA A 44 2.80 -2.05 -17.01
CA ALA A 44 1.69 -1.19 -16.61
C ALA A 44 1.78 -0.77 -15.13
N ALA A 45 2.23 -1.67 -14.25
CA ALA A 45 2.46 -1.38 -12.84
C ALA A 45 3.62 -0.40 -12.66
N ASP A 46 4.72 -0.58 -13.38
CA ASP A 46 5.90 0.31 -13.33
C ASP A 46 5.53 1.76 -13.65
N THR A 47 4.75 1.97 -14.70
CA THR A 47 4.27 3.31 -15.09
C THR A 47 3.41 3.94 -13.98
N ARG A 48 2.49 3.17 -13.38
CA ARG A 48 1.63 3.67 -12.31
C ARG A 48 2.39 3.92 -11.01
N VAL A 49 3.41 3.11 -10.71
CA VAL A 49 4.29 3.31 -9.56
C VAL A 49 5.15 4.56 -9.76
N GLN A 50 5.65 4.83 -10.97
CA GLN A 50 6.39 6.06 -11.27
C GLN A 50 5.50 7.30 -11.08
N ILE A 51 4.25 7.27 -11.54
CA ILE A 51 3.28 8.37 -11.34
C ILE A 51 2.95 8.52 -9.84
N ALA A 52 2.63 7.42 -9.15
CA ALA A 52 2.31 7.45 -7.73
C ALA A 52 3.50 7.93 -6.88
N ALA A 53 4.73 7.52 -7.22
CA ALA A 53 5.94 7.95 -6.52
C ALA A 53 6.25 9.43 -6.77
N LEU A 54 6.01 9.93 -7.99
CA LEU A 54 6.17 11.34 -8.33
C LEU A 54 5.15 12.21 -7.58
N GLU A 55 3.88 11.83 -7.59
CA GLU A 55 2.80 12.51 -6.87
C GLU A 55 3.06 12.51 -5.36
N PHE A 56 3.51 11.37 -4.80
CA PHE A 56 3.90 11.29 -3.39
C PHE A 56 5.12 12.16 -3.05
N ALA A 57 6.07 12.31 -3.98
CA ALA A 57 7.22 13.20 -3.81
C ALA A 57 6.80 14.68 -3.84
N GLU A 58 5.86 15.04 -4.71
CA GLU A 58 5.32 16.41 -4.81
C GLU A 58 4.46 16.78 -3.59
N GLU A 59 3.60 15.87 -3.14
CA GLU A 59 2.81 16.04 -1.92
C GLU A 59 3.71 16.15 -0.68
N ARG A 60 4.81 15.38 -0.66
CA ARG A 60 5.82 15.41 0.40
C ARG A 60 6.58 16.74 0.46
N GLU A 61 6.87 17.36 -0.67
CA GLU A 61 7.52 18.68 -0.72
C GLU A 61 6.58 19.76 -0.13
N ARG A 62 5.30 19.76 -0.52
CA ARG A 62 4.29 20.65 0.08
C ARG A 62 4.05 20.37 1.56
N ALA A 63 4.13 19.10 1.97
CA ALA A 63 4.07 18.72 3.37
C ALA A 63 5.29 19.21 4.15
N ARG A 64 6.50 19.20 3.56
CA ARG A 64 7.72 19.70 4.20
C ARG A 64 7.64 21.19 4.53
N ASP A 65 7.24 22.03 3.58
CA ASP A 65 7.11 23.47 3.83
C ASP A 65 6.08 23.77 4.92
N ARG A 66 4.95 23.06 4.89
CA ARG A 66 3.94 23.15 5.95
C ARG A 66 4.47 22.67 7.29
N LEU A 67 5.25 21.59 7.34
CA LEU A 67 5.86 21.08 8.56
C LEU A 67 6.84 22.08 9.18
N VAL A 68 7.66 22.75 8.35
CA VAL A 68 8.57 23.80 8.82
C VAL A 68 7.77 24.98 9.41
N LEU A 69 6.73 25.44 8.73
CA LEU A 69 5.85 26.49 9.25
C LEU A 69 5.16 26.08 10.56
N VAL A 70 4.61 24.86 10.63
CA VAL A 70 3.99 24.34 11.86
C VAL A 70 5.01 24.25 12.99
N LEU A 71 6.26 23.85 12.71
CA LEU A 71 7.33 23.82 13.70
C LEU A 71 7.68 25.21 14.21
N ILE A 72 7.79 26.20 13.30
CA ILE A 72 8.05 27.60 13.66
C ILE A 72 6.91 28.14 14.54
N VAL A 73 5.66 27.92 14.13
CA VAL A 73 4.47 28.34 14.88
C VAL A 73 4.44 27.65 16.24
N ALA A 74 4.71 26.35 16.32
CA ALA A 74 4.73 25.59 17.56
C ALA A 74 5.82 26.09 18.51
N LEU A 75 7.02 26.37 18.00
CA LEU A 75 8.13 26.90 18.78
C LEU A 75 7.83 28.32 19.28
N ALA A 76 7.32 29.19 18.41
CA ALA A 76 6.91 30.54 18.79
C ALA A 76 5.78 30.52 19.83
N ALA A 77 4.79 29.65 19.66
CA ALA A 77 3.72 29.44 20.62
C ALA A 77 4.26 28.92 21.96
N ALA A 78 5.24 28.01 21.96
CA ALA A 78 5.88 27.53 23.18
C ALA A 78 6.61 28.65 23.94
N PHE A 79 7.37 29.51 23.24
CA PHE A 79 8.00 30.68 23.85
C PHE A 79 6.99 31.70 24.37
N ALA A 80 5.94 32.00 23.60
CA ALA A 80 4.88 32.91 24.01
C ALA A 80 4.15 32.38 25.26
N LEU A 81 3.86 31.08 25.29
CA LEU A 81 3.24 30.41 26.42
C LEU A 81 4.14 30.45 27.65
N LEU A 82 5.44 30.17 27.51
CA LEU A 82 6.41 30.28 28.59
C LEU A 82 6.46 31.70 29.17
N ALA A 83 6.54 32.71 28.30
CA ALA A 83 6.52 34.11 28.70
C ALA A 83 5.20 34.50 29.39
N ALA A 84 4.06 34.02 28.89
CA ALA A 84 2.76 34.24 29.51
C ALA A 84 2.64 33.60 30.90
N ASN A 85 3.21 32.40 31.11
CA ASN A 85 3.27 31.77 32.43
C ASN A 85 4.13 32.60 33.39
N ALA A 86 5.32 33.03 32.97
CA ALA A 86 6.18 33.88 33.77
C ALA A 86 5.50 35.21 34.12
N LEU A 87 4.82 35.83 33.15
CA LEU A 87 4.07 37.06 33.34
C LEU A 87 2.89 36.87 34.31
N ALA A 88 2.14 35.77 34.18
CA ALA A 88 1.04 35.44 35.08
C ALA A 88 1.54 35.28 36.52
N VAL A 89 2.66 34.57 36.73
CA VAL A 89 3.29 34.45 38.04
C VAL A 89 3.74 35.81 38.55
N ALA A 90 4.43 36.62 37.73
CA ALA A 90 4.91 37.93 38.14
C ALA A 90 3.77 38.88 38.55
N LEU A 91 2.68 38.94 37.77
CA LEU A 91 1.51 39.78 38.06
C LEU A 91 0.76 39.34 39.32
N LEU A 92 0.65 38.02 39.56
CA LEU A 92 -0.06 37.48 40.71
C LEU A 92 0.83 37.33 41.94
N TRP A 93 2.15 37.52 41.82
CA TRP A 93 3.10 37.27 42.89
C TRP A 93 2.80 38.09 44.15
N ASP A 94 2.56 39.39 43.99
CA ASP A 94 2.32 40.27 45.13
C ASP A 94 0.99 39.99 45.85
N ARG A 95 -0.01 39.44 45.13
CA ARG A 95 -1.32 39.16 45.71
C ARG A 95 -1.49 37.73 46.21
N LEU A 96 -0.91 36.75 45.51
CA LEU A 96 -1.12 35.32 45.74
C LEU A 96 0.17 34.57 46.09
N GLY A 97 1.35 35.14 45.83
CA GLY A 97 2.65 34.50 46.09
C GLY A 97 2.71 33.09 45.53
N TRP A 98 2.96 32.11 46.40
CA TRP A 98 3.04 30.68 46.07
C TRP A 98 1.72 30.09 45.54
N VAL A 99 0.57 30.67 45.86
CA VAL A 99 -0.74 30.21 45.36
C VAL A 99 -0.85 30.42 43.84
N SER A 100 -0.14 31.39 43.27
CA SER A 100 -0.07 31.59 41.81
C SER A 100 0.54 30.37 41.10
N LEU A 101 1.60 29.78 41.67
CA LEU A 101 2.23 28.56 41.17
C LEU A 101 1.32 27.34 41.32
N ALA A 102 0.60 27.23 42.44
CA ALA A 102 -0.35 26.16 42.68
C ALA A 102 -1.51 26.19 41.67
N LEU A 103 -2.06 27.37 41.37
CA LEU A 103 -3.11 27.56 40.36
C LEU A 103 -2.63 27.18 38.96
N LEU A 104 -1.42 27.62 38.57
CA LEU A 104 -0.83 27.28 37.28
C LEU A 104 -0.61 25.77 37.15
N THR A 105 -0.11 25.14 38.21
CA THR A 105 0.10 23.68 38.28
C THR A 105 -1.22 22.92 38.13
N LEU A 106 -2.28 23.38 38.81
CA LEU A 106 -3.60 22.77 38.72
C LEU A 106 -4.18 22.92 37.31
N LEU A 107 -4.07 24.11 36.71
CA LEU A 107 -4.50 24.39 35.35
C LEU A 107 -3.82 23.46 34.33
N TRP A 108 -2.49 23.37 34.38
CA TRP A 108 -1.72 22.51 33.48
C TRP A 108 -1.99 21.03 33.70
N SER A 109 -2.21 20.62 34.95
CA SER A 109 -2.59 19.24 35.29
C SER A 109 -3.96 18.87 34.70
N LEU A 110 -4.91 19.81 34.69
CA LEU A 110 -6.21 19.63 34.06
C LEU A 110 -6.09 19.46 32.54
N VAL A 111 -5.30 20.33 31.90
CA VAL A 111 -5.03 20.27 30.45
C VAL A 111 -4.37 18.94 30.08
N ALA A 112 -3.35 18.53 30.83
CA ALA A 112 -2.67 17.24 30.63
C ALA A 112 -3.62 16.05 30.83
N GLY A 113 -4.48 16.09 31.85
CA GLY A 113 -5.49 15.07 32.10
C GLY A 113 -6.50 14.94 30.96
N VAL A 114 -7.03 16.06 30.47
CA VAL A 114 -7.96 16.07 29.32
C VAL A 114 -7.27 15.59 28.05
N ALA A 115 -6.05 16.05 27.77
CA ALA A 115 -5.28 15.61 26.61
C ALA A 115 -4.99 14.10 26.67
N GLY A 116 -4.56 13.59 27.83
CA GLY A 116 -4.32 12.16 28.06
C GLY A 116 -5.59 11.32 27.93
N TRP A 117 -6.72 11.79 28.46
CA TRP A 117 -8.02 11.14 28.26
C TRP A 117 -8.36 11.09 26.77
N ARG A 118 -8.29 12.23 26.06
CA ARG A 118 -8.61 12.30 24.64
C ARG A 118 -7.73 11.39 23.81
N LEU A 119 -6.43 11.34 24.10
CA LEU A 119 -5.50 10.42 23.45
C LEU A 119 -5.87 8.97 23.75
N ALA A 120 -6.17 8.61 25.00
CA ALA A 120 -6.63 7.26 25.35
C ALA A 120 -7.94 6.89 24.63
N LEU A 121 -8.84 7.84 24.42
CA LEU A 121 -10.07 7.65 23.64
C LEU A 121 -9.78 7.50 22.14
N ALA A 122 -8.85 8.28 21.60
CA ALA A 122 -8.41 8.21 20.20
C ALA A 122 -7.69 6.88 19.91
N SER A 123 -6.75 6.46 20.76
CA SER A 123 -6.06 5.17 20.64
C SER A 123 -7.00 3.97 20.76
N ARG A 124 -8.11 4.09 21.48
CA ARG A 124 -9.18 3.07 21.49
C ARG A 124 -10.00 3.03 20.19
N ARG A 125 -10.02 4.12 19.42
CA ARG A 125 -10.69 4.22 18.11
C ARG A 125 -9.76 3.90 16.93
N GLU A 126 -8.45 4.09 17.09
CA GLU A 126 -7.44 3.94 16.03
C GLU A 126 -6.91 2.50 15.84
N GLN A 127 -7.35 1.52 16.63
CA GLN A 127 -7.22 0.11 16.24
C GLN A 127 -8.15 -0.16 15.04
N ALA A 128 -7.74 0.22 13.82
CA ALA A 128 -8.12 -0.39 12.51
C ALA A 128 -8.29 0.55 11.29
N PRO A 129 -7.48 1.59 10.99
CA PRO A 129 -7.57 2.18 9.65
C PRO A 129 -7.06 1.22 8.55
N PHE A 130 -6.18 0.27 8.90
CA PHE A 130 -5.59 -0.69 7.95
C PHE A 130 -5.60 -2.14 8.43
N SER A 131 -6.14 -2.47 9.61
CA SER A 131 -6.17 -3.88 10.04
C SER A 131 -7.11 -4.72 9.18
N ALA A 132 -8.21 -4.13 8.70
CA ALA A 132 -9.09 -4.76 7.71
C ALA A 132 -8.35 -5.01 6.38
N THR A 133 -7.64 -4.01 5.87
CA THR A 133 -6.87 -4.10 4.61
C THR A 133 -5.66 -5.03 4.73
N LEU A 134 -4.94 -5.03 5.85
CA LEU A 134 -3.82 -5.95 6.12
C LEU A 134 -4.32 -7.39 6.33
N ALA A 135 -5.50 -7.58 6.94
CA ALA A 135 -6.14 -8.87 7.01
C ALA A 135 -6.61 -9.37 5.63
N GLU A 136 -6.99 -8.46 4.73
CA GLU A 136 -7.23 -8.79 3.31
C GLU A 136 -5.95 -9.18 2.58
N PHE A 137 -4.86 -8.41 2.71
CA PHE A 137 -3.56 -8.79 2.14
C PHE A 137 -3.05 -10.14 2.66
N GLY A 138 -3.31 -10.46 3.93
CA GLY A 138 -3.01 -11.77 4.50
C GLY A 138 -3.79 -12.91 3.85
N ARG A 139 -5.10 -12.69 3.58
CA ARG A 139 -5.96 -13.67 2.89
C ARG A 139 -5.55 -13.85 1.43
N ASP A 140 -5.24 -12.77 0.72
CA ASP A 140 -4.78 -12.83 -0.67
C ASP A 140 -3.45 -13.56 -0.79
N ARG A 141 -2.52 -13.33 0.14
CA ARG A 141 -1.26 -14.07 0.22
C ARG A 141 -1.48 -15.56 0.47
N ALA A 142 -2.37 -15.92 1.40
CA ALA A 142 -2.69 -17.32 1.69
C ALA A 142 -3.29 -18.03 0.46
N TRP A 143 -4.21 -17.37 -0.23
CA TRP A 143 -4.82 -17.89 -1.46
C TRP A 143 -3.80 -18.08 -2.59
N LEU A 144 -2.89 -17.12 -2.79
CA LEU A 144 -1.83 -17.22 -3.79
C LEU A 144 -0.85 -18.37 -3.50
N VAL A 145 -0.43 -18.51 -2.24
CA VAL A 145 0.47 -19.61 -1.82
C VAL A 145 -0.21 -20.96 -2.00
N GLU A 146 -1.49 -21.09 -1.67
CA GLU A 146 -2.25 -22.33 -1.87
C GLU A 146 -2.41 -22.68 -3.36
N ARG A 147 -2.77 -21.69 -4.18
CA ARG A 147 -3.02 -21.85 -5.63
C ARG A 147 -1.77 -22.22 -6.41
N PHE A 148 -0.61 -21.65 -6.06
CA PHE A 148 0.64 -21.81 -6.83
C PHE A 148 1.67 -22.73 -6.16
N GLY A 149 1.62 -22.92 -4.84
CA GLY A 149 2.51 -23.84 -4.12
C GLY A 149 2.23 -25.32 -4.39
N LYS A 150 1.04 -25.67 -4.87
CA LYS A 150 0.65 -27.06 -5.16
C LYS A 150 1.07 -27.58 -6.54
N ARG A 151 1.63 -26.74 -7.42
CA ARG A 151 1.94 -27.10 -8.82
C ARG A 151 3.41 -27.52 -9.06
N SER A 152 4.24 -27.64 -8.01
CA SER A 152 5.67 -27.99 -8.12
C SER A 152 6.03 -29.40 -7.63
N ARG A 153 5.16 -30.39 -7.83
CA ARG A 153 5.53 -31.81 -7.68
C ARG A 153 5.31 -32.56 -8.98
#